data_AF-A0A5P9I4L8-F1
#
_entry.id   AF-A0A5P9I4L8-F1
#
_cell.length_a   1.000
_cell.length_b   1.000
_cell.length_c   1.000
_cell.angle_alpha   90.00
_cell.angle_beta   90.00
_cell.angle_gamma   90.00
#
_symmetry.space_group_name_H-M   'P 1'
#
loop_
_entity.id
_entity.type
_entity.pdbx_description
1 polymer ?
#
loop_
_entity_poly.entity_id
_entity_poly.type
_entity_poly.pdbx_seq_one_letter_code
_entity_poly.pdbx_strand_id
1 'polypeptide(L)'
;MTLDDIKAAVDAGQTVHWANAGYIVHKDRLGQYLITYAPNGSCIGLTDRSGHRLNGKEAEFFIAQSEDGAENPGSQSKSDWQGRGVAHDGEVAHPISPQR
;
A
#
# COMPACT_ATOMS: atom_id res chain seq x y z
N MET A 1 3.56 21.32 -7.95
CA MET A 1 4.49 20.19 -7.80
C MET A 1 4.97 19.78 -9.18
N THR A 2 6.27 19.49 -9.36
CA THR A 2 6.78 18.98 -10.63
C THR A 2 6.41 17.50 -10.81
N LEU A 3 6.57 16.96 -12.03
CA LEU A 3 6.35 15.52 -12.28
C LEU A 3 7.21 14.63 -11.36
N ASP A 4 8.45 15.03 -11.10
CA ASP A 4 9.36 14.28 -10.23
C ASP A 4 8.90 14.34 -8.77
N ASP A 5 8.54 15.55 -8.28
CA ASP A 5 7.99 15.73 -6.93
C ASP A 5 6.73 14.89 -6.69
N ILE A 6 5.83 14.85 -7.68
CA ILE A 6 4.58 14.08 -7.60
C ILE A 6 4.89 12.59 -7.45
N LYS A 7 5.80 12.06 -8.29
CA LYS A 7 6.20 10.65 -8.21
C LYS A 7 6.86 10.33 -6.87
N ALA A 8 7.80 11.16 -6.44
CA ALA A 8 8.50 11.01 -5.17
C ALA A 8 7.52 11.00 -3.97
N ALA A 9 6.54 11.91 -3.95
CA ALA A 9 5.52 11.95 -2.90
C ALA A 9 4.65 10.68 -2.90
N VAL A 10 4.24 10.20 -4.08
CA VAL A 10 3.48 8.95 -4.21
C VAL A 10 4.31 7.73 -3.77
N ASP A 11 5.59 7.66 -4.17
CA ASP A 11 6.49 6.58 -3.75
C ASP A 11 6.80 6.63 -2.25
N ALA A 12 6.77 7.82 -1.63
CA ALA A 12 6.87 8.02 -0.18
C ALA A 12 5.56 7.68 0.58
N GLY A 13 4.49 7.29 -0.13
CA GLY A 13 3.20 6.95 0.46
C GLY A 13 2.34 8.17 0.83
N GLN A 14 2.73 9.37 0.40
CA GLN A 14 1.93 10.57 0.61
C GLN A 14 0.73 10.58 -0.34
N THR A 15 -0.42 11.09 0.12
CA THR A 15 -1.59 11.25 -0.73
C THR A 15 -1.44 12.53 -1.55
N VAL A 16 -1.30 12.40 -2.87
CA VAL A 16 -1.28 13.53 -3.80
C VAL A 16 -2.64 13.66 -4.47
N HIS A 17 -3.19 14.87 -4.50
CA HIS A 17 -4.41 15.22 -5.19
C HIS A 17 -4.15 16.04 -6.45
N TRP A 18 -5.12 16.03 -7.38
CA TRP A 18 -5.10 16.85 -8.60
C TRP A 18 -6.39 17.66 -8.75
N ALA A 19 -6.28 18.98 -8.90
CA ALA A 19 -7.36 19.95 -9.09
C ALA A 19 -8.38 20.05 -7.93
N ASN A 20 -8.71 18.96 -7.25
CA ASN A 20 -9.52 18.89 -6.02
C ASN A 20 -9.25 17.57 -5.29
N ALA A 21 -9.75 17.46 -4.05
CA ALA A 21 -9.55 16.28 -3.19
C ALA A 21 -10.19 14.97 -3.73
N GLY A 22 -11.08 15.06 -4.72
CA GLY A 22 -11.71 13.89 -5.33
C GLY A 22 -10.81 13.13 -6.30
N TYR A 23 -9.76 13.76 -6.84
CA TYR A 23 -8.78 13.08 -7.68
C TYR A 23 -7.54 12.72 -6.86
N ILE A 24 -7.12 11.46 -6.93
CA ILE A 24 -6.00 10.91 -6.17
C ILE A 24 -4.97 10.37 -7.15
N VAL A 25 -3.70 10.73 -6.95
CA VAL A 25 -2.58 10.16 -7.69
C VAL A 25 -2.04 8.96 -6.92
N HIS A 26 -1.87 7.83 -7.60
CA HIS A 26 -1.28 6.63 -7.02
C HIS A 26 -0.44 5.87 -8.04
N LYS A 27 0.41 4.97 -7.55
CA LYS A 27 1.21 4.06 -8.37
C LYS A 27 0.58 2.67 -8.35
N ASP A 28 0.31 2.10 -9.52
CA ASP A 28 -0.25 0.76 -9.63
C ASP A 28 0.82 -0.34 -9.45
N ARG A 29 0.39 -1.60 -9.50
CA ARG A 29 1.29 -2.76 -9.34
C ARG A 29 2.27 -2.95 -10.51
N LEU A 30 2.02 -2.31 -11.64
CA LEU A 30 2.89 -2.32 -12.82
C LEU A 30 3.88 -1.13 -12.79
N GLY A 31 3.79 -0.25 -11.79
CA GLY A 31 4.62 0.94 -11.64
C GLY A 31 4.12 2.15 -12.42
N GLN A 32 2.89 2.11 -12.97
CA GLN A 32 2.28 3.24 -13.66
C GLN A 32 1.70 4.22 -12.64
N TYR A 33 1.92 5.51 -12.87
CA TYR A 33 1.31 6.56 -12.07
C TYR A 33 0.00 6.99 -12.72
N LEU A 34 -1.08 6.91 -11.95
CA LEU A 34 -2.44 7.13 -12.40
C LEU A 34 -3.11 8.21 -11.54
N ILE A 35 -4.03 8.94 -12.15
CA ILE A 35 -4.94 9.85 -11.47
C ILE A 35 -6.33 9.21 -11.50
N THR A 36 -6.92 8.97 -10.33
CA THR A 36 -8.25 8.37 -10.18
C THR A 36 -9.21 9.33 -9.53
N TYR A 37 -10.38 9.50 -10.12
CA TYR A 37 -11.49 10.17 -9.47
C TYR A 37 -12.20 9.20 -8.53
N ALA A 38 -11.99 9.38 -7.22
CA ALA A 38 -12.45 8.45 -6.20
C ALA A 38 -13.97 8.16 -6.22
N PRO A 39 -14.87 9.14 -6.48
CA PRO A 39 -16.32 8.88 -6.44
C PRO A 39 -16.84 7.89 -7.49
N ASN A 40 -16.17 7.73 -8.63
CA ASN A 40 -16.64 6.81 -9.69
C ASN A 40 -15.55 5.89 -10.26
N GLY A 41 -14.32 5.95 -9.75
CA GLY A 41 -13.21 5.11 -10.17
C GLY A 41 -12.65 5.43 -11.56
N SER A 42 -13.10 6.51 -12.21
CA SER A 42 -12.55 6.92 -13.50
C SER A 42 -11.06 7.23 -13.37
N CYS A 43 -10.26 6.68 -14.27
CA CYS A 43 -8.81 6.68 -14.13
C CYS A 43 -8.14 7.11 -15.44
N ILE A 44 -7.16 7.99 -15.31
CA ILE A 44 -6.29 8.44 -16.41
C ILE A 44 -4.83 8.31 -16.00
N GLY A 45 -3.91 8.32 -16.96
CA GLY A 45 -2.48 8.40 -16.65
C GLY A 45 -2.11 9.73 -16.00
N LEU A 46 -1.11 9.73 -15.12
CA LEU A 46 -0.51 10.97 -14.61
C LEU A 46 0.11 11.78 -15.76
N THR A 47 0.67 11.10 -16.76
CA THR A 47 1.32 11.69 -17.92
C THR A 47 0.63 11.34 -19.23
N ASP A 48 0.96 12.07 -20.28
CA ASP A 48 0.66 11.71 -21.66
C ASP A 48 1.28 10.36 -22.06
N ARG A 49 0.96 9.88 -23.26
CA ARG A 49 1.48 8.59 -23.78
C ARG A 49 3.02 8.58 -23.87
N SER A 50 3.65 9.74 -23.98
CA SER A 50 5.11 9.90 -24.03
C SER A 50 5.78 9.74 -22.66
N GLY A 51 5.02 9.83 -21.56
CA GLY A 51 5.55 9.70 -20.20
C GLY A 51 6.18 10.97 -19.63
N HIS A 52 6.16 12.08 -20.38
CA HIS A 52 6.93 13.29 -20.03
C HIS A 52 6.07 14.46 -19.59
N ARG A 53 4.86 14.61 -20.13
CA ARG A 53 3.98 15.75 -19.84
C ARG A 53 2.87 15.33 -18.90
N LEU A 54 2.65 16.08 -17.83
CA LEU A 54 1.50 15.88 -16.94
C LEU A 54 0.17 16.08 -17.68
N ASN A 55 -0.81 15.22 -17.38
CA ASN A 55 -2.22 15.46 -17.73
C ASN A 55 -2.82 16.44 -16.70
N GLY A 56 -2.41 17.71 -16.77
CA GLY A 56 -2.78 18.76 -15.81
C GLY A 56 -1.68 19.81 -15.67
N LYS A 57 -1.96 20.91 -14.98
CA LYS A 57 -0.95 21.91 -14.65
C LYS A 57 -0.26 21.53 -13.34
N GLU A 58 1.06 21.71 -13.26
CA GLU A 58 1.85 21.44 -12.04
C GLU A 58 1.30 22.13 -10.78
N ALA A 59 0.71 23.32 -10.93
CA ALA A 59 0.11 24.09 -9.85
C ALA A 59 -1.22 23.51 -9.32
N GLU A 60 -1.85 22.57 -10.04
CA GLU A 60 -3.10 21.92 -9.63
C GLU A 60 -2.85 20.69 -8.74
N PHE A 61 -1.59 20.26 -8.60
CA PHE A 61 -1.22 19.12 -7.77
C PHE A 61 -0.78 19.58 -6.38
N PHE A 62 -1.28 18.89 -5.35
CA PHE A 62 -0.98 19.20 -3.95
C PHE A 62 -1.00 17.93 -3.09
N ILE A 63 -0.20 17.91 -2.03
CA ILE A 63 -0.19 16.82 -1.04
C ILE A 63 -1.33 17.09 -0.03
N ALA A 64 -2.10 16.06 0.32
CA ALA A 64 -3.08 16.14 1.40
C ALA A 64 -2.36 16.47 2.71
N GLN A 65 -2.85 17.48 3.44
CA GLN A 65 -2.33 17.77 4.77
C GLN A 65 -2.58 16.56 5.65
N SER A 66 -1.50 15.85 5.98
CA SER A 66 -1.54 14.80 6.98
C SER A 66 -1.47 15.49 8.34
N GLU A 67 -2.45 15.29 9.21
CA GLU A 67 -2.38 15.69 10.62
C GLU A 67 -1.36 14.80 11.37
N ASP A 68 -0.16 14.59 10.82
CA ASP A 68 0.86 13.74 11.41
C ASP A 68 2.00 14.63 11.92
N GLY A 69 1.79 15.08 13.15
CA GLY A 69 2.73 15.85 13.96
C GLY A 69 2.57 15.52 15.45
N ALA A 70 2.17 14.28 15.77
CA ALA A 70 2.27 13.72 17.11
C ALA A 70 3.27 12.56 17.08
N GLU A 71 4.54 12.95 17.09
CA GLU A 71 5.65 12.17 17.63
C GLU A 71 5.22 11.27 18.81
N ASN A 72 5.16 9.96 18.59
CA ASN A 72 5.18 8.97 19.68
C ASN A 72 6.43 8.09 19.52
N PRO A 73 7.59 8.50 20.08
CA PRO A 73 8.76 7.63 20.16
C PRO A 73 8.56 6.67 21.34
N GLY A 74 7.65 5.69 21.19
CA GLY A 74 7.19 4.91 22.33
C GLY A 74 6.55 3.58 21.98
N SER A 75 7.17 2.78 21.11
CA SER A 75 6.92 1.32 21.08
C SER A 75 8.10 0.55 20.48
N GLN A 76 9.22 0.56 21.19
CA GLN A 76 10.04 -0.64 21.26
C GLN A 76 9.44 -1.55 22.33
N SER A 77 8.73 -2.60 21.94
CA SER A 77 8.66 -3.80 22.77
C SER A 77 8.34 -5.05 21.98
N LYS A 78 9.41 -5.83 21.84
CA LYS A 78 9.47 -7.29 21.90
C LYS A 78 8.77 -8.07 20.79
N SER A 79 9.64 -8.52 19.88
CA SER A 79 9.74 -9.93 19.52
C SER A 79 9.22 -10.87 20.61
N ASP A 80 8.18 -11.63 20.31
CA ASP A 80 8.02 -12.97 20.85
C ASP A 80 7.39 -13.88 19.78
N TRP A 81 8.25 -14.67 19.16
CA TRP A 81 7.87 -15.80 18.34
C TRP A 81 7.29 -16.88 19.27
N GLN A 82 5.97 -16.93 19.42
CA GLN A 82 5.28 -18.10 19.97
C GLN A 82 4.60 -18.89 18.84
N GLY A 83 5.43 -19.57 18.05
CA GLY A 83 5.03 -20.74 17.29
C GLY A 83 5.18 -21.99 18.15
N ARG A 84 4.12 -22.40 18.86
CA ARG A 84 4.01 -23.75 19.44
C ARG A 84 2.57 -24.25 19.31
N GLY A 85 2.15 -24.45 18.07
CA GLY A 85 0.98 -25.24 17.72
C GLY A 85 1.38 -26.72 17.69
N VAL A 86 0.77 -27.49 18.58
CA VAL A 86 0.98 -28.91 18.81
C VAL A 86 0.53 -29.77 17.63
N ALA A 87 1.35 -30.76 17.28
CA ALA A 87 1.02 -31.81 16.33
C ALA A 87 -0.07 -32.72 16.92
N HIS A 88 -1.13 -32.96 16.16
CA HIS A 88 -2.01 -34.11 16.35
C HIS A 88 -1.77 -35.04 15.17
N ASP A 89 -0.69 -35.82 15.26
CA ASP A 89 -0.41 -36.91 14.32
C ASP A 89 -1.08 -38.18 14.85
N GLY A 90 -1.89 -38.80 14.00
CA GLY A 90 -2.73 -39.93 14.35
C GLY A 90 -1.92 -41.22 14.45
N GLU A 91 -1.88 -41.80 15.64
CA GLU A 91 -1.35 -43.15 15.82
C GLU A 91 -2.45 -44.19 15.60
N VAL A 92 -2.42 -44.78 14.42
CA VAL A 92 -3.08 -46.03 14.06
C VAL A 92 -2.33 -47.18 14.74
N ALA A 93 -2.96 -47.84 15.70
CA ALA A 93 -2.43 -49.09 16.27
C ALA A 93 -3.43 -50.24 16.04
N HIS A 94 -3.02 -51.18 15.19
CA HIS A 94 -3.60 -52.51 15.02
C HIS A 94 -2.51 -53.45 14.46
N PRO A 95 -2.57 -54.78 14.64
CA PRO A 95 -3.00 -55.60 15.78
C PRO A 95 -1.96 -56.73 16.13
N ILE A 96 -2.41 -57.79 16.86
CA ILE A 96 -1.87 -59.18 17.05
C ILE A 96 -0.62 -59.39 17.94
N SER A 97 -0.45 -60.35 18.87
CA SER A 97 -1.17 -61.50 19.50
C SER A 97 -0.26 -62.03 20.67
N PRO A 98 -0.38 -63.27 21.23
CA PRO A 98 -1.40 -63.89 22.10
C PRO A 98 -0.84 -64.35 23.49
N GLN A 99 -1.73 -64.90 24.36
CA GLN A 99 -1.55 -66.05 25.30
C GLN A 99 -2.17 -65.84 26.71
N ARG A 100 -3.28 -66.51 27.03
CA ARG A 100 -3.34 -67.76 27.81
C ARG A 100 -4.77 -68.31 27.85
#